data_AF-A0A529FRH6-F1
#
_entry.id   AF-A0A529FRH6-F1
#
_cell.length_a   1.000
_cell.length_b   1.000
_cell.length_c   1.000
_cell.angle_alpha   90.00
_cell.angle_beta   90.00
_cell.angle_gamma   90.00
#
_symmetry.space_group_name_H-M   'P 1'
#
loop_
_entity.id
_entity.type
_entity.pdbx_description
1 polymer ?
#
loop_
_entity_poly.entity_id
_entity_poly.type
_entity_poly.pdbx_seq_one_letter_code
_entity_poly.pdbx_strand_id
1 'polypeptide(L)' 'MDKFTKLTGVAAPMPIVNIDTDMIIPKDYLKTIKRTGLGTGLFAEMRYK' A
#
# COMPACT_ATOMS: atom_id res chain seq x y z
N MET A 1 -14.69 10.30 9.32
CA MET A 1 -13.87 9.15 9.74
C MET A 1 -14.81 8.20 10.41
N ASP A 2 -14.96 6.99 9.87
CA ASP A 2 -15.97 6.06 10.34
C ASP A 2 -15.46 5.26 11.53
N LYS A 3 -16.37 4.92 12.47
CA LYS A 3 -16.00 4.14 13.66
C LYS A 3 -15.63 2.72 13.24
N PHE A 4 -14.37 2.34 13.48
CA PHE A 4 -13.92 0.97 13.28
C PHE A 4 -14.38 0.10 14.45
N THR A 5 -15.26 -0.88 14.21
CA THR A 5 -15.80 -1.78 15.26
C THR A 5 -15.45 -3.23 14.99
N LYS A 6 -15.76 -3.73 13.79
CA LYS A 6 -15.43 -5.08 13.34
C LYS A 6 -15.27 -5.09 11.82
N LEU A 7 -14.25 -5.79 11.34
CA LEU A 7 -14.01 -6.04 9.92
C LEU A 7 -13.84 -7.55 9.73
N THR A 8 -14.53 -8.13 8.75
CA THR A 8 -14.29 -9.50 8.29
C THR A 8 -13.84 -9.44 6.85
N GLY A 9 -12.73 -10.11 6.51
CA GLY A 9 -12.14 -10.05 5.19
C GLY A 9 -11.04 -11.10 5.01
N VAL A 10 -10.55 -11.20 3.78
CA VAL A 10 -9.45 -12.10 3.42
C VAL A 10 -8.13 -11.47 3.89
N ALA A 11 -7.35 -12.22 4.66
CA ALA A 11 -6.00 -11.82 5.05
C ALA A 11 -5.00 -12.10 3.91
N ALA A 12 -4.02 -11.21 3.74
CA ALA A 12 -2.92 -11.37 2.78
C ALA A 12 -1.59 -11.50 3.55
N PRO A 13 -1.06 -12.72 3.76
CA PRO A 13 0.17 -12.92 4.53
C PRO A 13 1.39 -12.41 3.76
N MET A 14 2.29 -11.71 4.46
CA MET A 14 3.57 -11.21 3.91
C MET A 14 4.70 -11.47 4.91
N PRO A 15 5.44 -12.60 4.78
CA PRO A 15 6.47 -13.00 5.74
C PRO A 15 7.82 -12.29 5.48
N ILE A 16 7.79 -10.96 5.45
CA ILE A 16 8.96 -10.10 5.21
C ILE A 16 9.12 -9.19 6.42
N VAL A 17 10.34 -9.10 6.95
CA VAL A 17 10.70 -8.18 8.02
C VAL A 17 11.26 -6.89 7.43
N ASN A 18 11.17 -5.79 8.19
CA ASN A 18 11.72 -4.49 7.80
C ASN A 18 11.15 -3.91 6.49
N ILE A 19 9.82 -4.00 6.31
CA ILE A 19 9.13 -3.32 5.21
C ILE A 19 9.27 -1.81 5.39
N ASP A 20 9.95 -1.13 4.46
CA ASP A 20 10.16 0.32 4.49
C ASP A 20 9.13 1.11 3.66
N THR A 21 9.25 2.44 3.65
CA THR A 21 8.31 3.32 2.96
C THR A 21 8.34 3.19 1.44
N ASP A 22 9.52 2.95 0.85
CA ASP A 22 9.66 2.80 -0.61
C ASP A 22 9.14 1.41 -1.05
N MET A 23 9.23 0.39 -0.19
CA MET A 23 8.59 -0.91 -0.40
C MET A 23 7.06 -0.81 -0.39
N ILE A 24 6.48 -0.03 0.53
CA ILE A 24 5.03 0.19 0.58
C ILE A 24 4.55 0.92 -0.68
N ILE A 25 5.22 2.00 -1.05
CA ILE A 25 4.91 2.77 -2.26
C ILE A 25 6.15 3.50 -2.76
N PRO A 26 6.62 3.25 -4.00
CA PRO A 26 7.80 3.92 -4.51
C PRO A 26 7.57 5.43 -4.66
N LYS A 27 8.61 6.23 -4.37
CA LYS A 27 8.58 7.70 -4.48
C LYS A 27 8.08 8.26 -5.82
N ASP A 28 8.22 7.52 -6.93
CA ASP A 28 7.73 7.96 -8.24
C ASP A 28 6.22 8.13 -8.29
N TYR A 29 5.46 7.35 -7.52
CA TYR A 29 4.01 7.48 -7.39
C TYR A 29 3.60 8.71 -6.56
N LEU A 30 4.53 9.28 -5.77
CA LEU A 30 4.28 10.41 -4.88
C LEU A 30 4.55 11.78 -5.53
N LYS A 31 4.98 11.80 -6.79
CA LYS A 31 5.19 13.05 -7.56
C LYS A 31 3.88 13.75 -7.97
N THR A 32 2.73 13.12 -7.72
CA THR A 32 1.41 13.64 -8.08
C THR A 32 0.83 14.56 -7.02
N ILE A 33 0.07 15.58 -7.43
CA ILE A 33 -0.75 16.41 -6.54
C ILE A 33 -2.14 15.79 -6.27
N LYS A 34 -2.50 14.74 -7.04
CA LYS A 34 -3.79 14.06 -6.89
C LYS A 34 -3.80 13.25 -5.60
N ARG A 35 -4.89 13.36 -4.84
CA ARG A 35 -5.09 12.61 -3.58
C ARG A 35 -5.69 11.21 -3.79
N THR A 36 -6.01 10.85 -5.02
CA THR A 36 -6.66 9.59 -5.39
C THR A 36 -5.76 8.76 -6.31
N GLY A 37 -6.00 7.45 -6.37
CA GLY A 37 -5.31 6.54 -7.30
C GLY A 37 -3.97 6.00 -6.81
N LEU A 38 -3.46 6.41 -5.63
CA LEU A 38 -2.18 5.93 -5.08
C LEU A 38 -2.16 4.42 -4.78
N GLY A 39 -3.33 3.78 -4.61
CA GLY A 39 -3.43 2.34 -4.38
C GLY A 39 -2.88 1.48 -5.51
N THR A 40 -2.75 2.01 -6.73
CA THR A 40 -2.08 1.28 -7.83
C THR A 40 -0.59 1.10 -7.57
N GLY A 41 0.03 2.02 -6.83
CA GLY A 41 1.44 1.98 -6.46
C GLY A 41 1.76 1.14 -5.23
N LEU A 42 0.74 0.63 -4.53
CA LEU A 42 0.91 -0.21 -3.33
C LEU A 42 1.73 -1.46 -3.68
N PHE A 43 2.91 -1.60 -3.07
CA PHE A 43 3.87 -2.69 -3.31
C PHE A 43 4.24 -2.86 -4.79
N ALA A 44 4.34 -1.77 -5.56
CA ALA A 44 4.55 -1.83 -7.01
C ALA A 44 5.81 -2.61 -7.43
N GLU A 45 6.93 -2.42 -6.71
CA GLU A 45 8.20 -3.13 -6.96
C GLU A 45 8.10 -4.65 -6.73
N MET A 46 7.12 -5.12 -5.94
CA MET A 46 6.89 -6.55 -5.72
C MET A 46 5.76 -7.13 -6.60
N ARG A 47 4.86 -6.27 -7.09
CA ARG A 47 3.65 -6.68 -7.83
C ARG A 47 3.81 -6.69 -9.33
N TYR A 48 4.63 -5.79 -9.88
CA TYR A 48 4.71 -5.57 -11.33
C TYR A 48 6.12 -5.71 -11.90
N LYS A 49 7.11 -5.92 -11.04
CA LYS A 49 8.51 -6.08 -11.39
C LYS A 49 8.98 -7.43 -10.89
#